data_AF-A0A7C1U3C2-F1
#
_entry.id   AF-A0A7C1U3C2-F1
#
_cell.length_a   1.000
_cell.length_b   1.000
_cell.length_c   1.000
_cell.angle_alpha   90.00
_cell.angle_beta   90.00
_cell.angle_gamma   90.00
#
_symmetry.space_group_name_H-M   'P 1'
#
loop_
_entity.id
_entity.type
_entity.pdbx_description
1 polymer ?
#
loop_
_entity_poly.entity_id
_entity_poly.type
_entity_poly.pdbx_seq_one_letter_code
_entity_poly.pdbx_strand_id
1 'polypeptide(L)'
;MSKRRDKAEWQQLIDEQAASGQTQKAFCEQVGISVATFGYWQRKLRVEALSTSTGSGTGTDPVSLSDWIELPTRGREIGGSWQIELDLGNGLCLRLRQG
;
A
#
# COMPACT_ATOMS: atom_id res chain seq x y z
N MET A 1 -5.32 18.20 -13.74
CA MET A 1 -6.04 16.95 -14.04
C MET A 1 -5.37 15.83 -13.28
N SER A 2 -5.86 15.47 -12.10
CA SER A 2 -5.28 14.35 -11.33
C SER A 2 -5.74 13.05 -11.97
N LYS A 3 -4.93 12.53 -12.89
CA LYS A 3 -5.14 11.21 -13.48
C LYS A 3 -5.06 10.20 -12.34
N ARG A 4 -6.21 9.68 -11.91
CA ARG A 4 -6.25 8.59 -10.95
C ARG A 4 -5.52 7.43 -11.61
N ARG A 5 -4.44 6.98 -11.00
CA ARG A 5 -3.67 5.87 -11.55
C ARG A 5 -4.52 4.62 -11.52
N ASP A 6 -4.72 4.01 -12.68
CA ASP A 6 -5.43 2.74 -12.76
C ASP A 6 -4.52 1.57 -12.35
N LYS A 7 -5.13 0.39 -12.22
CA LYS A 7 -4.42 -0.81 -11.75
C LYS A 7 -3.24 -1.17 -12.65
N ALA A 8 -3.35 -0.97 -13.97
CA ALA A 8 -2.29 -1.30 -14.91
C ALA A 8 -1.12 -0.32 -14.77
N GLU A 9 -1.39 0.96 -14.54
CA GLU A 9 -0.34 1.95 -14.26
C GLU A 9 0.43 1.61 -12.96
N TRP A 10 -0.24 1.10 -11.92
CA TRP A 10 0.46 0.63 -10.72
C TRP A 10 1.30 -0.61 -10.94
N GLN A 11 0.82 -1.55 -11.76
CA GLN A 11 1.60 -2.73 -12.13
C GLN A 11 2.89 -2.32 -12.87
N GLN A 12 2.78 -1.41 -13.83
CA GLN A 12 3.93 -0.88 -14.57
C GLN A 12 4.97 -0.24 -13.64
N LEU A 13 4.53 0.57 -12.67
CA LEU A 13 5.44 1.19 -11.70
C LEU A 13 6.19 0.16 -10.83
N ILE A 14 5.52 -0.92 -10.45
CA ILE A 14 6.14 -2.00 -9.67
C ILE A 14 7.14 -2.78 -10.53
N ASP A 15 6.80 -3.04 -11.79
CA ASP A 15 7.69 -3.72 -12.73
C ASP A 15 8.93 -2.86 -13.06
N GLU A 16 8.74 -1.55 -13.24
CA GLU A 16 9.81 -0.58 -13.47
C GLU A 16 10.74 -0.46 -12.25
N GLN A 17 10.17 -0.43 -11.03
CA GLN A 17 10.96 -0.47 -9.80
C GLN A 17 11.79 -1.77 -9.72
N ALA A 18 11.20 -2.92 -10.03
CA ALA A 18 11.89 -4.20 -10.03
C ALA A 18 13.02 -4.25 -11.08
N ALA A 19 12.78 -3.73 -12.29
CA ALA A 19 13.78 -3.67 -13.35
C ALA A 19 14.92 -2.68 -13.04
N SER A 20 14.62 -1.59 -12.32
CA SER A 20 15.61 -0.57 -11.96
C SER A 20 16.63 -1.04 -10.92
N GLY A 21 16.32 -2.09 -10.15
CA GLY A 21 17.14 -2.54 -9.02
C GLY A 21 17.25 -1.54 -7.86
N GLN A 22 16.49 -0.44 -7.91
CA GLN A 22 16.48 0.59 -6.87
C GLN A 22 15.67 0.13 -5.66
N THR A 23 15.96 0.71 -4.48
CA THR A 23 15.09 0.52 -3.31
C THR A 23 13.74 1.20 -3.54
N GLN A 24 12.68 0.70 -2.91
CA GLN A 24 11.33 1.28 -3.04
C GLN A 24 11.31 2.77 -2.69
N LYS A 25 12.06 3.17 -1.65
CA LYS A 25 12.16 4.56 -1.22
C LYS A 25 12.77 5.45 -2.31
N ALA A 26 13.91 5.05 -2.89
CA ALA A 26 14.58 5.80 -3.94
C ALA A 26 13.71 5.93 -5.20
N PHE A 27 13.04 4.85 -5.60
CA PHE A 27 12.12 4.86 -6.72
C PHE A 27 10.91 5.77 -6.47
N CYS A 28 10.32 5.71 -5.27
CA CYS A 28 9.19 6.55 -4.89
C CYS A 28 9.55 8.04 -4.87
N GLU A 29 10.75 8.38 -4.38
CA GLU A 29 11.30 9.74 -4.42
C GLU A 29 11.51 10.22 -5.86
N GLN A 30 12.05 9.37 -6.75
CA GLN A 30 12.28 9.69 -8.15
C GLN A 30 10.96 9.92 -8.93
N VAL A 31 9.95 9.08 -8.71
CA VAL A 31 8.67 9.13 -9.44
C VAL A 31 7.66 10.09 -8.78
N GLY A 32 7.97 10.59 -7.58
CA GLY A 32 7.10 11.52 -6.84
C GLY A 32 5.83 10.86 -6.32
N ILE A 33 5.95 9.64 -5.81
CA ILE A 33 4.84 8.88 -5.22
C ILE A 33 5.13 8.54 -3.76
N SER A 34 4.08 8.41 -2.95
CA SER A 34 4.23 8.01 -1.55
C SER A 34 4.63 6.53 -1.45
N VAL A 35 5.64 6.24 -0.62
CA VAL A 35 6.07 4.88 -0.30
C VAL A 35 4.92 4.06 0.28
N ALA A 36 4.05 4.68 1.08
CA ALA A 36 2.89 4.00 1.67
C ALA A 36 1.88 3.57 0.61
N THR A 37 1.60 4.45 -0.37
CA THR A 37 0.70 4.14 -1.49
C THR A 37 1.31 3.06 -2.39
N PHE A 38 2.61 3.15 -2.68
CA PHE A 38 3.32 2.14 -3.46
C PHE A 38 3.27 0.77 -2.78
N GLY A 39 3.56 0.68 -1.48
CA GLY A 39 3.49 -0.56 -0.72
C GLY A 39 2.09 -1.15 -0.66
N TYR A 40 1.05 -0.32 -0.50
CA TYR A 40 -0.34 -0.75 -0.56
C TYR A 40 -0.67 -1.42 -1.89
N TRP A 41 -0.31 -0.81 -3.03
CA TRP A 41 -0.57 -1.36 -4.35
C TRP A 41 0.26 -2.61 -4.64
N GLN A 42 1.53 -2.64 -4.23
CA GLN A 42 2.38 -3.82 -4.36
C GLN A 42 1.78 -5.04 -3.65
N ARG A 43 1.27 -4.86 -2.42
CA ARG A 43 0.59 -5.93 -1.69
C ARG A 43 -0.72 -6.33 -2.35
N LYS A 44 -1.54 -5.37 -2.75
CA LYS A 44 -2.85 -5.61 -3.39
C LYS A 44 -2.70 -6.44 -4.68
N LEU A 45 -1.75 -6.10 -5.54
CA LEU A 45 -1.50 -6.82 -6.79
C LEU A 45 -0.95 -8.23 -6.56
N ARG A 46 -0.11 -8.44 -5.54
CA ARG A 46 0.37 -9.78 -5.15
C ARG A 46 -0.77 -10.70 -4.69
N VAL A 47 -1.67 -10.20 -3.84
CA VAL A 47 -2.83 -10.98 -3.36
C VAL A 47 -3.74 -11.36 -4.53
N GLU A 48 -3.97 -10.46 -5.48
CA GLU A 48 -4.78 -10.76 -6.67
C GLU A 48 -4.10 -11.76 -7.61
N ALA A 49 -2.78 -11.69 -7.79
CA ALA A 49 -2.03 -12.67 -8.57
C ALA A 49 -2.13 -14.09 -7.98
N LEU A 50 -2.04 -14.20 -6.65
CA LEU A 50 -2.24 -15.47 -5.94
C LEU A 50 -3.68 -15.98 -6.06
N SER A 51 -4.66 -15.08 -6.01
CA SER A 51 -6.08 -15.43 -6.11
C SER A 51 -6.47 -15.94 -7.52
N THR A 52 -5.86 -15.40 -8.56
CA THR A 52 -6.10 -15.82 -9.96
C THR A 52 -5.44 -17.18 -10.27
N SER A 53 -4.49 -17.60 -9.45
CA SER A 53 -3.76 -18.88 -9.58
C SER A 53 -4.48 -20.06 -8.93
N THR A 54 -5.65 -19.87 -8.30
CA THR A 54 -6.43 -20.97 -7.71
C THR A 54 -7.30 -21.63 -8.79
N GLY A 55 -6.62 -22.35 -9.66
CA GLY A 55 -7.14 -23.40 -10.52
C GLY A 55 -6.14 -24.55 -10.51
N SER A 56 -6.28 -25.45 -9.53
CA SER A 56 -5.58 -26.73 -9.39
C SER A 56 -4.07 -26.69 -9.07
N GLY A 57 -3.71 -27.11 -7.85
CA GLY A 57 -2.33 -27.46 -7.52
C GLY A 57 -2.08 -27.54 -6.02
N THR A 58 -2.24 -28.73 -5.45
CA THR A 58 -1.76 -29.08 -4.11
C THR A 58 -0.27 -28.76 -3.94
N GLY A 59 0.07 -27.90 -2.98
CA GLY A 59 1.45 -27.60 -2.62
C GLY A 59 1.48 -26.77 -1.34
N THR A 60 1.89 -27.40 -0.26
CA THR A 60 2.07 -26.82 1.07
C THR A 60 3.13 -25.72 1.07
N ASP A 61 2.72 -24.48 1.29
CA ASP A 61 3.54 -23.47 1.95
C ASP A 61 2.62 -22.61 2.83
N PRO A 62 2.77 -22.64 4.17
CA PRO A 62 2.00 -21.77 5.04
C PRO A 62 2.41 -20.34 4.73
N VAL A 63 1.50 -19.58 4.12
CA VAL A 63 1.62 -18.13 3.98
C VAL A 63 1.98 -17.56 5.35
N SER A 64 3.21 -17.05 5.44
CA SER A 64 3.79 -16.53 6.67
C SER A 64 2.87 -15.49 7.30
N LEU A 65 2.44 -15.76 8.52
CA LEU A 65 1.69 -14.86 9.42
C LEU A 65 2.49 -13.59 9.82
N SER A 66 3.62 -13.32 9.17
CA SER A 66 4.51 -12.19 9.48
C SER A 66 4.00 -10.83 9.00
N ASP A 67 2.79 -10.76 8.42
CA ASP A 67 2.18 -9.50 7.93
C ASP A 67 1.05 -8.98 8.86
N TRP A 68 0.97 -9.51 10.08
CA TRP A 68 0.11 -8.97 11.14
C TRP A 68 0.92 -8.04 12.04
N ILE A 69 0.74 -6.73 11.85
CA ILE A 69 1.12 -5.74 12.87
C ILE A 69 0.13 -5.89 14.02
N GLU A 70 0.60 -6.40 15.16
CA GLU A 70 -0.13 -6.27 16.42
C GLU A 70 -0.03 -4.82 16.89
N LEU A 71 -1.15 -4.10 16.80
CA LEU A 71 -1.29 -2.77 17.38
C LEU A 71 -1.28 -2.93 18.92
N PRO A 72 -0.46 -2.15 19.66
CA PRO A 72 -0.54 -2.17 21.10
C PRO A 72 -1.95 -1.73 21.50
N THR A 73 -2.70 -2.63 22.13
CA THR A 73 -3.96 -2.34 22.83
C THR A 73 -3.64 -1.46 24.02
N ARG A 74 -3.41 -0.18 23.75
CA ARG A 74 -3.21 0.83 24.78
C ARG A 74 -4.57 1.10 25.41
N GLY A 75 -4.80 0.45 26.55
CA GLY A 75 -6.00 0.64 27.32
C GLY A 75 -6.20 2.11 27.71
N ARG A 76 -7.48 2.51 27.63
CA ARG A 76 -8.21 3.55 28.39
C ARG A 76 -8.81 4.67 27.52
N GLU A 77 -10.13 4.54 27.35
CA GLU A 77 -11.14 5.47 26.88
C GLU A 77 -10.99 6.92 27.41
N ILE A 78 -11.25 7.93 26.55
CA ILE A 78 -11.99 9.21 26.76
C ILE A 78 -11.81 10.06 25.48
N GLY A 79 -12.91 10.34 24.74
CA GLY A 79 -12.97 11.37 23.67
C GLY A 79 -12.01 11.17 22.51
N GLY A 80 -12.28 10.18 21.65
CA GLY A 80 -11.42 9.81 20.53
C GLY A 80 -11.23 10.95 19.53
N SER A 81 -10.16 11.71 19.69
CA SER A 81 -9.66 12.63 18.67
C SER A 81 -9.13 11.80 17.51
N TRP A 82 -10.04 11.38 16.62
CA TRP A 82 -9.64 10.72 15.40
C TRP A 82 -8.98 11.75 14.48
N GLN A 83 -7.95 11.30 13.77
CA GLN A 83 -7.30 12.06 12.72
C GLN A 83 -7.39 11.27 11.41
N ILE A 84 -7.99 11.87 10.38
CA ILE A 84 -8.03 11.31 9.03
C ILE A 84 -7.15 12.18 8.15
N GLU A 85 -6.23 11.55 7.42
CA GLU A 85 -5.49 12.17 6.33
C GLU A 85 -5.99 11.63 5.00
N LEU A 86 -6.34 12.54 4.11
CA LEU A 86 -6.80 12.23 2.78
C LEU A 86 -5.95 12.99 1.77
N ASP A 87 -5.18 12.24 1.01
CA ASP A 87 -4.38 12.78 -0.09
C ASP A 87 -5.32 13.09 -1.27
N LEU A 88 -5.38 14.36 -1.66
CA LEU A 88 -6.21 14.85 -2.77
C LEU A 88 -5.44 14.90 -4.10
N GLY A 89 -4.14 14.56 -4.09
CA GLY A 89 -3.21 14.71 -5.19
C GLY A 89 -2.69 16.15 -5.36
N ASN A 90 -1.77 16.35 -6.31
CA ASN A 90 -1.16 17.65 -6.63
C ASN A 90 -0.50 18.35 -5.41
N GLY A 91 0.03 17.58 -4.46
CA GLY A 91 0.64 18.12 -3.24
C GLY A 91 -0.35 18.63 -2.19
N LEU A 92 -1.66 18.41 -2.39
CA LEU A 92 -2.69 18.79 -1.44
C LEU A 92 -3.07 17.61 -0.54
N CYS A 93 -3.00 17.83 0.77
CA CYS A 93 -3.38 16.85 1.77
C CYS A 93 -4.39 17.45 2.73
N LEU A 94 -5.54 16.79 2.87
CA LEU A 94 -6.58 17.19 3.80
C LEU A 94 -6.42 16.41 5.10
N ARG A 95 -6.18 17.12 6.20
CA ARG A 95 -6.10 16.54 7.54
C ARG A 95 -7.29 16.99 8.37
N LEU A 96 -8.15 16.04 8.72
CA LEU A 96 -9.30 16.23 9.60
C LEU A 96 -8.94 15.70 10.98
N ARG A 97 -9.32 16.45 12.02
CA ARG A 97 -9.14 16.05 13.42
C ARG A 97 -10.43 16.35 14.18
N GLN A 98 -10.90 15.39 14.98
CA GLN A 98 -11.93 15.66 15.99
C GLN A 98 -11.24 16.12 17.27
N GLY A 99 -11.71 17.23 17.84
CA GLY A 99 -11.32 17.69 19.19
C GLY A 99 -12.33 17.26 20.23
#